data_AF-A0A1F2T0M8-F1
#
_entry.id   AF-A0A1F2T0M8-F1
#
_cell.length_a   1.000
_cell.length_b   1.000
_cell.length_c   1.000
_cell.angle_alpha   90.00
_cell.angle_beta   90.00
_cell.angle_gamma   90.00
#
_symmetry.space_group_name_H-M   'P 1'
#
loop_
_entity.id
_entity.type
_entity.pdbx_description
1 polymer ?
#
loop_
_entity_poly.entity_id
_entity_poly.type
_entity_poly.pdbx_seq_one_letter_code
_entity_poly.pdbx_strand_id
1 'polypeptide(L)'
;MNAIEVRDVRKTYRRYGRRKQFGTLKSALLSGRIVRDLRPDQTFDALHGVSFDVPAGETLGLIGRNGSGKSTLLKLLAGIGRPTSGTVRVAGRISALIELGAGFHPEISGRENVYINGMMLGLSKRDIAARFDEIVAFAELEDFIDAPVKTYSSGMYMRLGFAVAIHVDPDVLLVDEVLAVGDETFTHKCLDKFAEFRRRGRTVLLVTHALDLVTRFCDRALWLDAGGVRVQGDPRRVVDAYLQDVAKAEDAALAREPDRLRARSALRRVSPRPLAEADTARPTRDQVSDEPPDMYRAAEGRWGSREVEIIGVDLVDRDGRTAHVFASGDPVEIRLQVHAGRPVDDLVFGVGIFNAEGVCCYGTNTAIDGARSASIQGTGEVRFSIERLDLVEGSYKLDVAAHRQNGAAYDYHRLLHTIRVTSRLKEAGIFRPPHRWSVSGGVRLEGMGSGA
;
A
#
# COMPACT_ATOMS: atom_id res chain seq x y z
N MET A 1 -9.66 24.29 25.65
CA MET A 1 -10.99 23.70 25.38
C MET A 1 -10.83 22.73 24.22
N ASN A 2 -11.51 21.60 24.22
CA ASN A 2 -11.42 20.61 23.14
C ASN A 2 -12.39 20.99 22.02
N ALA A 3 -11.91 20.97 20.78
CA ALA A 3 -12.73 21.14 19.58
C ALA A 3 -13.33 19.80 19.11
N ILE A 4 -12.65 18.69 19.35
CA ILE A 4 -13.15 17.32 19.10
C ILE A 4 -13.00 16.49 20.38
N GLU A 5 -14.04 15.77 20.76
CA GLU A 5 -14.02 14.77 21.82
C GLU A 5 -14.68 13.46 21.36
N VAL A 6 -13.94 12.35 21.49
CA VAL A 6 -14.38 11.00 21.13
C VAL A 6 -14.17 10.09 22.34
N ARG A 7 -15.21 9.40 22.81
CA ARG A 7 -15.18 8.58 24.05
C ARG A 7 -15.87 7.22 23.85
N ASP A 8 -15.14 6.11 24.05
CA ASP A 8 -15.51 4.70 23.81
C ASP A 8 -16.37 4.48 22.55
N VAL A 9 -15.99 5.11 21.44
CA VAL A 9 -16.78 5.07 20.21
C VAL A 9 -16.63 3.71 19.53
N ARG A 10 -17.77 3.06 19.35
CA ARG A 10 -17.89 1.80 18.61
C ARG A 10 -18.79 2.00 17.40
N LYS A 11 -18.47 1.33 16.30
CA LYS A 11 -19.31 1.36 15.09
C LYS A 11 -19.37 0.00 14.44
N THR A 12 -20.57 -0.59 14.48
CA THR A 12 -20.90 -1.87 13.85
C THR A 12 -21.80 -1.65 12.64
N TYR A 13 -21.41 -2.19 11.50
CA TYR A 13 -22.22 -2.29 10.30
C TYR A 13 -22.84 -3.69 10.19
N ARG A 14 -24.05 -3.77 9.64
CA ARG A 14 -24.74 -5.03 9.35
C ARG A 14 -24.52 -5.40 7.90
N ARG A 15 -23.98 -6.60 7.65
CA ARG A 15 -23.76 -7.13 6.30
C ARG A 15 -24.88 -8.08 5.94
N TYR A 16 -25.82 -7.60 5.12
CA TYR A 16 -26.85 -8.45 4.53
C TYR A 16 -26.25 -9.28 3.39
N GLY A 17 -26.22 -10.59 3.54
CA GLY A 17 -25.79 -11.49 2.46
C GLY A 17 -26.77 -11.45 1.27
N ARG A 18 -26.28 -11.63 0.04
CA ARG A 18 -27.08 -11.64 -1.20
C ARG A 18 -28.20 -12.71 -1.27
N ARG A 19 -28.42 -13.50 -0.23
CA ARG A 19 -29.33 -14.67 -0.22
C ARG A 19 -30.78 -14.41 0.26
N LYS A 20 -31.13 -13.18 0.67
CA LYS A 20 -32.51 -12.82 1.09
C LYS A 20 -33.01 -11.52 0.46
N GLN A 21 -33.02 -11.45 -0.87
CA GLN A 21 -33.99 -10.57 -1.54
C GLN A 21 -35.36 -11.27 -1.58
N PHE A 22 -36.43 -10.52 -1.29
CA PHE A 22 -37.85 -10.95 -1.35
C PHE A 22 -38.42 -11.83 -0.23
N GLY A 23 -37.95 -11.68 1.01
CA GLY A 23 -38.78 -11.99 2.19
C GLY A 23 -39.80 -10.87 2.42
N THR A 24 -41.01 -10.96 1.83
CA THR A 24 -42.07 -9.97 2.09
C THR A 24 -42.56 -10.06 3.55
N LEU A 25 -43.10 -8.96 4.10
CA LEU A 25 -43.65 -8.91 5.47
C LEU A 25 -44.65 -10.06 5.76
N LYS A 26 -45.45 -10.47 4.78
CA LYS A 26 -46.35 -11.63 4.87
C LYS A 26 -45.60 -12.94 5.18
N SER A 27 -44.45 -13.18 4.55
CA SER A 27 -43.64 -14.41 4.76
C SER A 27 -42.99 -14.47 6.15
N ALA A 28 -42.61 -13.31 6.71
CA ALA A 28 -42.05 -13.22 8.06
C ALA A 28 -43.12 -13.43 9.15
N LEU A 29 -44.34 -12.93 8.91
CA LEU A 29 -45.50 -13.12 9.81
C LEU A 29 -46.01 -14.57 9.81
N LEU A 30 -46.16 -15.19 8.64
CA LEU A 30 -46.69 -16.56 8.50
C LEU A 30 -45.78 -17.66 9.08
N SER A 31 -44.47 -17.40 9.19
CA SER A 31 -43.49 -18.40 9.63
C SER A 31 -43.17 -18.33 11.13
N GLY A 32 -43.69 -17.34 11.86
CA GLY A 32 -43.39 -17.12 13.30
C GLY A 32 -41.91 -16.79 13.59
N ARG A 33 -41.08 -16.57 12.55
CA ARG A 33 -39.61 -16.46 12.65
C ARG A 33 -39.07 -15.04 12.59
N ILE A 34 -39.93 -14.02 12.73
CA ILE A 34 -39.62 -12.58 12.70
C ILE A 34 -38.28 -12.26 13.41
N VAL A 35 -38.09 -12.73 14.65
CA VAL A 35 -36.89 -12.44 15.46
C VAL A 35 -35.62 -13.14 14.97
N ARG A 36 -35.75 -14.26 14.24
CA ARG A 36 -34.61 -15.05 13.73
C ARG A 36 -34.20 -14.65 12.32
N ASP A 37 -35.15 -14.24 11.48
CA ASP A 37 -34.88 -13.74 10.13
C ASP A 37 -34.43 -12.27 10.07
N LEU A 38 -34.71 -11.47 11.12
CA LEU A 38 -34.19 -10.10 11.29
C LEU A 38 -32.76 -10.03 11.86
N ARG A 39 -32.15 -11.15 12.26
CA ARG A 39 -30.74 -11.16 12.68
C ARG A 39 -29.85 -11.06 11.42
N PRO A 40 -28.93 -10.08 11.33
CA PRO A 40 -28.01 -9.99 10.21
C PRO A 40 -27.09 -11.21 10.18
N ASP A 41 -26.93 -11.85 9.02
CA ASP A 41 -26.08 -13.04 8.85
C ASP A 41 -24.63 -12.79 9.28
N GLN A 42 -24.13 -11.55 9.09
CA GLN A 42 -22.80 -11.11 9.53
C GLN A 42 -22.85 -9.66 10.01
N THR A 43 -22.10 -9.35 11.07
CA THR A 43 -21.76 -7.97 11.48
C THR A 43 -20.29 -7.68 11.19
N PHE A 44 -19.99 -6.44 10.86
CA PHE A 44 -18.63 -5.93 10.68
C PHE A 44 -18.42 -4.74 11.59
N ASP A 45 -17.53 -4.87 12.55
CA ASP A 45 -17.11 -3.76 13.40
C ASP A 45 -16.02 -2.96 12.67
N ALA A 46 -16.24 -1.65 12.56
CA ALA A 46 -15.35 -0.69 11.92
C ALA A 46 -14.59 0.18 12.92
N LEU A 47 -15.11 0.31 14.16
CA LEU A 47 -14.46 1.01 15.28
C LEU A 47 -14.75 0.27 16.59
N HIS A 48 -13.73 0.15 17.44
CA HIS A 48 -13.72 -0.66 18.66
C HIS A 48 -13.22 0.16 19.88
N GLY A 49 -14.06 1.04 20.42
CA GLY A 49 -13.79 1.76 21.68
C GLY A 49 -12.82 2.92 21.53
N VAL A 50 -12.82 3.57 20.36
CA VAL A 50 -11.93 4.69 20.04
C VAL A 50 -12.18 5.84 21.01
N SER A 51 -11.10 6.36 21.60
CA SER A 51 -11.15 7.48 22.54
C SER A 51 -9.95 8.41 22.32
N PHE A 52 -10.20 9.69 22.06
CA PHE A 52 -9.19 10.75 21.95
C PHE A 52 -9.86 12.13 22.05
N ASP A 53 -9.03 13.17 22.16
CA ASP A 53 -9.45 14.57 22.07
C ASP A 53 -8.44 15.39 21.25
N VAL A 54 -8.97 16.45 20.64
CA VAL A 54 -8.21 17.45 19.88
C VAL A 54 -8.52 18.83 20.48
N PRO A 55 -7.54 19.47 21.14
CA PRO A 55 -7.61 20.87 21.55
C PRO A 55 -7.96 21.80 20.38
N ALA A 56 -8.69 22.89 20.67
CA ALA A 56 -8.99 23.90 19.66
C ALA A 56 -7.70 24.53 19.11
N GLY A 57 -7.58 24.56 17.77
CA GLY A 57 -6.41 25.06 17.06
C GLY A 57 -5.28 24.05 16.87
N GLU A 58 -5.41 22.82 17.36
CA GLU A 58 -4.45 21.74 17.11
C GLU A 58 -4.72 21.05 15.77
N THR A 59 -3.65 20.64 15.07
CA THR A 59 -3.71 19.78 13.90
C THR A 59 -3.38 18.33 14.27
N LEU A 60 -4.39 17.44 14.22
CA LEU A 60 -4.23 16.00 14.46
C LEU A 60 -4.14 15.22 13.14
N GLY A 61 -3.04 14.50 12.92
CA GLY A 61 -2.90 13.54 11.82
C GLY A 61 -3.50 12.18 12.17
N LEU A 62 -4.30 11.59 11.28
CA LEU A 62 -4.89 10.25 11.42
C LEU A 62 -4.30 9.31 10.36
N ILE A 63 -3.46 8.37 10.79
CA ILE A 63 -2.84 7.37 9.91
C ILE A 63 -3.34 5.96 10.21
N GLY A 64 -3.16 5.04 9.26
CA GLY A 64 -3.56 3.65 9.41
C GLY A 64 -3.80 2.97 8.06
N ARG A 65 -3.75 1.64 8.04
CA ARG A 65 -3.93 0.83 6.82
C ARG A 65 -5.34 1.00 6.24
N ASN A 66 -5.52 0.59 4.98
CA ASN A 66 -6.86 0.49 4.38
C ASN A 66 -7.74 -0.48 5.19
N GLY A 67 -8.99 -0.08 5.43
CA GLY A 67 -9.91 -0.83 6.29
C GLY A 67 -9.72 -0.64 7.81
N SER A 68 -8.74 0.15 8.28
CA SER A 68 -8.53 0.40 9.73
C SER A 68 -9.62 1.23 10.42
N GLY A 69 -10.57 1.81 9.66
CA GLY A 69 -11.69 2.59 10.20
C GLY A 69 -11.61 4.11 9.97
N LYS A 70 -10.55 4.64 9.34
CA LYS A 70 -10.32 6.10 9.18
C LYS A 70 -11.54 6.86 8.63
N SER A 71 -12.03 6.46 7.45
CA SER A 71 -13.20 7.08 6.81
C SER A 71 -14.52 6.84 7.58
N THR A 72 -14.59 5.80 8.42
CA THR A 72 -15.74 5.62 9.34
C THR A 72 -15.68 6.65 10.46
N LEU A 73 -14.53 6.84 11.10
CA LEU A 73 -14.34 7.84 12.14
C LEU A 73 -14.60 9.25 11.61
N LEU A 74 -14.07 9.59 10.42
CA LEU A 74 -14.38 10.83 9.70
C LEU A 74 -15.90 11.04 9.52
N LYS A 75 -16.64 10.03 9.05
CA LYS A 75 -18.10 10.12 8.86
C LYS A 75 -18.88 10.26 10.16
N LEU A 76 -18.35 9.79 11.30
CA LEU A 76 -18.94 10.06 12.61
C LEU A 76 -18.65 11.49 13.10
N LEU A 77 -17.42 11.98 12.88
CA LEU A 77 -17.01 13.35 13.23
C LEU A 77 -17.77 14.39 12.40
N ALA A 78 -17.97 14.14 11.11
CA ALA A 78 -18.76 14.98 10.21
C ALA A 78 -20.29 14.91 10.46
N GLY A 79 -20.77 14.12 11.43
CA GLY A 79 -22.19 13.96 11.74
C GLY A 79 -23.01 13.15 10.72
N ILE A 80 -22.40 12.69 9.63
CA ILE A 80 -23.04 11.88 8.56
C ILE A 80 -23.53 10.53 9.12
N GLY A 81 -22.80 9.97 10.09
CA GLY A 81 -23.18 8.73 10.78
C GLY A 81 -23.28 8.92 12.30
N ARG A 82 -24.13 8.11 12.93
CA ARG A 82 -24.15 7.95 14.40
C ARG A 82 -23.30 6.75 14.84
N PRO A 83 -22.59 6.83 15.98
CA PRO A 83 -21.92 5.67 16.56
C PRO A 83 -22.94 4.60 16.98
N THR A 84 -22.50 3.36 17.14
CA THR A 84 -23.31 2.27 17.71
C THR A 84 -23.35 2.36 19.24
N SER A 85 -22.23 2.77 19.86
CA SER A 85 -22.12 3.15 21.27
C SER A 85 -20.97 4.15 21.46
N GLY A 86 -20.90 4.78 22.63
CA GLY A 86 -19.96 5.87 22.90
C GLY A 86 -20.47 7.22 22.41
N THR A 87 -19.66 8.27 22.58
CA THR A 87 -20.02 9.65 22.22
C THR A 87 -18.98 10.31 21.33
N VAL A 88 -19.48 11.06 20.36
CA VAL A 88 -18.70 12.00 19.53
C VAL A 88 -19.26 13.39 19.77
N ARG A 89 -18.41 14.34 20.08
CA ARG A 89 -18.74 15.78 20.14
C ARG A 89 -17.72 16.55 19.33
N VAL A 90 -18.19 17.53 18.58
CA VAL A 90 -17.37 18.51 17.87
C VAL A 90 -17.95 19.89 18.18
N ALA A 91 -17.08 20.87 18.46
CA ALA A 91 -17.46 22.22 18.83
C ALA A 91 -17.19 23.20 17.68
N GLY A 92 -18.18 24.02 17.35
CA GLY A 92 -18.12 24.96 16.22
C GLY A 92 -18.62 24.38 14.90
N ARG A 93 -18.40 25.10 13.80
CA ARG A 93 -18.77 24.68 12.44
C ARG A 93 -17.72 23.73 11.86
N ILE A 94 -18.20 22.66 11.25
CA ILE A 94 -17.37 21.63 10.61
C ILE A 94 -17.44 21.84 9.09
N SER A 95 -16.29 21.86 8.41
CA SER A 95 -16.22 21.59 6.97
C SER A 95 -15.49 20.25 6.77
N ALA A 96 -16.01 19.39 5.91
CA ALA A 96 -15.50 18.03 5.74
C ALA A 96 -15.27 17.70 4.25
N LEU A 97 -14.01 17.52 3.88
CA LEU A 97 -13.57 17.25 2.50
C LEU A 97 -13.72 15.76 2.10
N ILE A 98 -14.54 15.01 2.83
CA ILE A 98 -14.70 13.54 2.70
C ILE A 98 -15.45 13.17 1.41
N GLU A 99 -16.33 14.05 0.95
CA GLU A 99 -17.17 13.83 -0.24
C GLU A 99 -17.23 15.15 -1.06
N LEU A 100 -16.10 15.55 -1.66
CA LEU A 100 -16.05 16.77 -2.49
C LEU A 100 -17.08 16.71 -3.63
N GLY A 101 -17.84 17.78 -3.78
CA GLY A 101 -18.95 17.85 -4.74
C GLY A 101 -20.22 17.09 -4.32
N ALA A 102 -20.29 16.52 -3.11
CA ALA A 102 -21.56 16.05 -2.57
C ALA A 102 -22.60 17.17 -2.57
N GLY A 103 -23.79 16.88 -3.13
CA GLY A 103 -24.83 17.87 -3.36
C GLY A 103 -24.69 18.68 -4.65
N PHE A 104 -23.64 18.49 -5.46
CA PHE A 104 -23.62 19.03 -6.82
C PHE A 104 -24.66 18.33 -7.70
N HIS A 105 -25.42 19.13 -8.44
CA HIS A 105 -26.41 18.68 -9.42
C HIS A 105 -25.80 18.76 -10.83
N PRO A 106 -25.77 17.65 -11.60
CA PRO A 106 -25.03 17.58 -12.86
C PRO A 106 -25.61 18.44 -13.99
N GLU A 107 -26.92 18.67 -13.99
CA GLU A 107 -27.63 19.39 -15.06
C GLU A 107 -27.56 20.92 -14.95
N ILE A 108 -27.03 21.49 -13.86
CA ILE A 108 -26.99 22.94 -13.62
C ILE A 108 -25.53 23.45 -13.60
N SER A 109 -25.36 24.78 -13.71
CA SER A 109 -24.04 25.41 -13.82
C SER A 109 -23.15 25.20 -12.59
N GLY A 110 -21.83 25.34 -12.78
CA GLY A 110 -20.89 25.44 -11.66
C GLY A 110 -21.26 26.57 -10.68
N ARG A 111 -21.71 27.72 -11.20
CA ARG A 111 -22.20 28.86 -10.41
C ARG A 111 -23.32 28.45 -9.46
N GLU A 112 -24.37 27.82 -9.98
CA GLU A 112 -25.50 27.37 -9.15
C GLU A 112 -25.06 26.31 -8.13
N ASN A 113 -24.15 25.42 -8.52
CA ASN A 113 -23.57 24.41 -7.65
C ASN A 113 -22.74 25.00 -6.48
N VAL A 114 -22.00 26.10 -6.71
CA VAL A 114 -21.34 26.87 -5.63
C VAL A 114 -22.36 27.37 -4.60
N TYR A 115 -23.51 27.89 -5.06
CA TYR A 115 -24.58 28.34 -4.17
C TYR A 115 -25.23 27.18 -3.39
N ILE A 116 -25.56 26.06 -4.05
CA ILE A 116 -26.16 24.90 -3.38
C ILE A 116 -25.20 24.32 -2.34
N ASN A 117 -23.96 24.00 -2.73
CA ASN A 117 -22.99 23.37 -1.85
C ASN A 117 -22.57 24.31 -0.71
N GLY A 118 -22.36 25.60 -0.97
CA GLY A 118 -22.09 26.59 0.07
C GLY A 118 -23.22 26.69 1.11
N MET A 119 -24.48 26.64 0.68
CA MET A 119 -25.64 26.62 1.59
C MET A 119 -25.72 25.31 2.39
N MET A 120 -25.41 24.16 1.77
CA MET A 120 -25.34 22.87 2.47
C MET A 120 -24.23 22.85 3.54
N LEU A 121 -23.12 23.55 3.30
CA LEU A 121 -22.02 23.73 4.26
C LEU A 121 -22.27 24.88 5.27
N GLY A 122 -23.49 25.45 5.29
CA GLY A 122 -23.94 26.39 6.31
C GLY A 122 -23.61 27.87 6.04
N LEU A 123 -23.23 28.23 4.81
CA LEU A 123 -23.09 29.64 4.41
C LEU A 123 -24.44 30.26 4.04
N SER A 124 -24.61 31.55 4.36
CA SER A 124 -25.75 32.31 3.83
C SER A 124 -25.55 32.64 2.34
N LYS A 125 -26.63 32.93 1.61
CA LYS A 125 -26.51 33.39 0.21
C LYS A 125 -25.64 34.66 0.07
N ARG A 126 -25.61 35.52 1.09
CA ARG A 126 -24.73 36.70 1.16
C ARG A 126 -23.26 36.33 1.34
N ASP A 127 -22.99 35.35 2.21
CA ASP A 127 -21.64 34.83 2.45
C ASP A 127 -21.02 34.22 1.19
N ILE A 128 -21.83 33.49 0.42
CA ILE A 128 -21.40 32.86 -0.83
C ILE A 128 -21.15 33.94 -1.88
N ALA A 129 -22.08 34.89 -2.05
CA ALA A 129 -21.91 35.99 -3.00
C ALA A 129 -20.64 36.82 -2.73
N ALA A 130 -20.32 37.09 -1.46
CA ALA A 130 -19.13 37.84 -1.06
C ALA A 130 -17.80 37.09 -1.29
N ARG A 131 -17.84 35.76 -1.47
CA ARG A 131 -16.67 34.89 -1.68
C ARG A 131 -16.67 34.23 -3.07
N PHE A 132 -17.64 34.55 -3.92
CA PHE A 132 -17.88 33.81 -5.15
C PHE A 132 -16.69 33.89 -6.10
N ASP A 133 -16.18 35.10 -6.35
CA ASP A 133 -15.07 35.30 -7.28
C ASP A 133 -13.76 34.68 -6.74
N GLU A 134 -13.54 34.70 -5.41
CA GLU A 134 -12.42 34.00 -4.77
C GLU A 134 -12.50 32.47 -4.95
N ILE A 135 -13.70 31.89 -4.82
CA ILE A 135 -13.94 30.46 -5.03
C ILE A 135 -13.65 30.08 -6.49
N VAL A 136 -14.11 30.87 -7.46
CA VAL A 136 -13.91 30.59 -8.89
C VAL A 136 -12.44 30.72 -9.27
N ALA A 137 -11.77 31.80 -8.85
CA ALA A 137 -10.36 32.03 -9.12
C ALA A 137 -9.43 31.03 -8.40
N PHE A 138 -9.83 30.54 -7.22
CA PHE A 138 -9.12 29.43 -6.58
C PHE A 138 -9.25 28.13 -7.40
N ALA A 139 -10.45 27.85 -7.93
CA ALA A 139 -10.74 26.66 -8.71
C ALA A 139 -10.13 26.65 -10.12
N GLU A 140 -9.76 27.82 -10.67
CA GLU A 140 -9.32 28.02 -12.07
C GLU A 140 -10.43 27.62 -13.07
N LEU A 141 -11.65 28.13 -12.85
CA LEU A 141 -12.85 27.78 -13.61
C LEU A 141 -13.61 29.00 -14.16
N GLU A 142 -12.98 30.17 -14.26
CA GLU A 142 -13.56 31.42 -14.73
C GLU A 142 -14.35 31.26 -16.04
N ASP A 143 -13.75 30.61 -17.04
CA ASP A 143 -14.36 30.38 -18.37
C ASP A 143 -15.44 29.26 -18.37
N PHE A 144 -15.49 28.45 -17.32
CA PHE A 144 -16.34 27.24 -17.25
C PHE A 144 -17.43 27.32 -16.17
N ILE A 145 -17.43 28.35 -15.32
CA ILE A 145 -18.29 28.40 -14.14
C ILE A 145 -19.79 28.40 -14.49
N ASP A 146 -20.16 28.98 -15.63
CA ASP A 146 -21.55 29.00 -16.12
C ASP A 146 -21.94 27.77 -16.96
N ALA A 147 -20.99 26.87 -17.25
CA ALA A 147 -21.28 25.60 -17.93
C ALA A 147 -21.84 24.54 -16.95
N PRO A 148 -22.74 23.64 -17.39
CA PRO A 148 -23.29 22.57 -16.54
C PRO A 148 -22.23 21.62 -16.00
N VAL A 149 -22.27 21.28 -14.71
CA VAL A 149 -21.21 20.50 -14.05
C VAL A 149 -21.00 19.11 -14.66
N LYS A 150 -21.98 18.53 -15.37
CA LYS A 150 -21.80 17.28 -16.14
C LYS A 150 -20.79 17.38 -17.30
N THR A 151 -20.42 18.58 -17.75
CA THR A 151 -19.39 18.77 -18.79
C THR A 151 -17.99 18.91 -18.21
N TYR A 152 -17.86 18.97 -16.89
CA TYR A 152 -16.58 19.16 -16.22
C TYR A 152 -15.76 17.87 -16.25
N SER A 153 -14.44 18.01 -16.38
CA SER A 153 -13.54 16.90 -16.07
C SER A 153 -13.61 16.56 -14.57
N SER A 154 -13.18 15.35 -14.20
CA SER A 154 -13.06 14.95 -12.78
C SER A 154 -12.20 15.94 -11.98
N GLY A 155 -11.12 16.46 -12.59
CA GLY A 155 -10.29 17.52 -12.00
C GLY A 155 -11.08 18.80 -11.73
N MET A 156 -11.76 19.36 -12.73
CA MET A 156 -12.59 20.57 -12.58
C MET A 156 -13.68 20.40 -11.51
N TYR A 157 -14.37 19.26 -11.51
CA TYR A 157 -15.40 18.91 -10.52
C TYR A 157 -14.84 18.93 -9.09
N MET A 158 -13.71 18.25 -8.87
CA MET A 158 -13.07 18.18 -7.56
C MET A 158 -12.47 19.52 -7.13
N ARG A 159 -11.86 20.29 -8.06
CA ARG A 159 -11.35 21.65 -7.80
C ARG A 159 -12.46 22.57 -7.31
N LEU A 160 -13.63 22.58 -7.97
CA LEU A 160 -14.76 23.39 -7.53
C LEU A 160 -15.27 22.95 -6.14
N GLY A 161 -15.42 21.64 -5.92
CA GLY A 161 -15.84 21.10 -4.62
C GLY A 161 -14.88 21.47 -3.48
N PHE A 162 -13.56 21.41 -3.72
CA PHE A 162 -12.55 21.85 -2.76
C PHE A 162 -12.61 23.36 -2.53
N ALA A 163 -12.69 24.15 -3.61
CA ALA A 163 -12.73 25.60 -3.56
C ALA A 163 -13.91 26.13 -2.74
N VAL A 164 -15.11 25.55 -2.90
CA VAL A 164 -16.25 25.92 -2.04
C VAL A 164 -15.95 25.56 -0.59
N ALA A 165 -15.57 24.31 -0.31
CA ALA A 165 -15.42 23.80 1.05
C ALA A 165 -14.30 24.47 1.88
N ILE A 166 -13.23 24.96 1.23
CA ILE A 166 -12.11 25.66 1.88
C ILE A 166 -12.43 27.14 2.17
N HIS A 167 -13.38 27.77 1.48
CA HIS A 167 -13.82 29.15 1.71
C HIS A 167 -14.98 29.29 2.72
N VAL A 168 -15.44 28.18 3.33
CA VAL A 168 -16.49 28.17 4.37
C VAL A 168 -16.04 28.77 5.71
N ASP A 169 -14.73 28.89 5.95
CA ASP A 169 -14.11 29.31 7.23
C ASP A 169 -14.67 28.54 8.46
N PRO A 170 -14.50 27.21 8.49
CA PRO A 170 -14.89 26.36 9.62
C PRO A 170 -14.01 26.57 10.87
N ASP A 171 -14.54 26.16 12.01
CA ASP A 171 -13.78 26.04 13.27
C ASP A 171 -13.02 24.70 13.34
N VAL A 172 -13.55 23.68 12.66
CA VAL A 172 -12.96 22.34 12.51
C VAL A 172 -12.97 21.92 11.04
N LEU A 173 -11.79 21.75 10.45
CA LEU A 173 -11.63 21.22 9.10
C LEU A 173 -11.28 19.72 9.16
N LEU A 174 -12.11 18.88 8.53
CA LEU A 174 -11.84 17.45 8.36
C LEU A 174 -11.36 17.21 6.93
N VAL A 175 -10.12 16.76 6.79
CA VAL A 175 -9.47 16.49 5.50
C VAL A 175 -9.35 14.98 5.35
N ASP A 176 -10.05 14.39 4.36
CA ASP A 176 -9.76 13.03 3.90
C ASP A 176 -8.65 13.07 2.83
N GLU A 177 -8.20 11.92 2.32
CA GLU A 177 -7.03 11.69 1.44
C GLU A 177 -7.00 12.48 0.10
N VAL A 178 -7.96 13.37 -0.09
CA VAL A 178 -8.32 14.21 -1.24
C VAL A 178 -7.41 15.45 -1.41
N LEU A 179 -6.33 15.60 -0.63
CA LEU A 179 -5.32 16.65 -0.89
C LEU A 179 -4.53 16.42 -2.19
N ALA A 180 -4.51 15.19 -2.71
CA ALA A 180 -3.89 14.85 -4.00
C ALA A 180 -4.89 15.00 -5.17
N VAL A 181 -5.64 16.10 -5.20
CA VAL A 181 -6.62 16.42 -6.25
C VAL A 181 -6.06 17.46 -7.21
N GLY A 182 -6.26 17.20 -8.51
CA GLY A 182 -5.84 18.10 -9.58
C GLY A 182 -4.42 17.82 -10.04
N ASP A 183 -3.66 18.88 -10.30
CA ASP A 183 -2.25 18.85 -10.67
C ASP A 183 -1.37 19.33 -9.50
N GLU A 184 -0.06 19.32 -9.71
CA GLU A 184 0.93 19.76 -8.71
C GLU A 184 0.72 21.22 -8.30
N THR A 185 0.36 22.10 -9.24
CA THR A 185 0.04 23.51 -9.00
C THR A 185 -1.15 23.68 -8.06
N PHE A 186 -2.26 22.98 -8.31
CA PHE A 186 -3.43 23.03 -7.44
C PHE A 186 -3.16 22.38 -6.07
N THR A 187 -2.36 21.31 -6.04
CA THR A 187 -1.91 20.68 -4.79
C THR A 187 -1.15 21.67 -3.90
N HIS A 188 -0.25 22.49 -4.46
CA HIS A 188 0.42 23.55 -3.70
C HIS A 188 -0.57 24.61 -3.17
N LYS A 189 -1.55 25.07 -3.97
CA LYS A 189 -2.62 25.97 -3.49
C LYS A 189 -3.40 25.39 -2.31
N CYS A 190 -3.69 24.08 -2.34
CA CYS A 190 -4.36 23.37 -1.23
C CYS A 190 -3.49 23.34 0.04
N LEU A 191 -2.19 23.09 -0.07
CA LEU A 191 -1.25 23.09 1.05
C LEU A 191 -1.05 24.49 1.64
N ASP A 192 -0.99 25.54 0.82
CA ASP A 192 -0.91 26.93 1.28
C ASP A 192 -2.15 27.35 2.08
N LYS A 193 -3.35 26.96 1.59
CA LYS A 193 -4.60 27.15 2.35
C LYS A 193 -4.59 26.36 3.65
N PHE A 194 -4.13 25.11 3.66
CA PHE A 194 -3.99 24.32 4.89
C PHE A 194 -3.07 25.04 5.91
N ALA A 195 -1.92 25.54 5.46
CA ALA A 195 -0.99 26.29 6.29
C ALA A 195 -1.57 27.64 6.75
N GLU A 196 -2.46 28.27 5.98
CA GLU A 196 -3.24 29.42 6.41
C GLU A 196 -4.24 29.05 7.53
N PHE A 197 -5.00 27.96 7.39
CA PHE A 197 -5.92 27.47 8.42
C PHE A 197 -5.23 27.23 9.76
N ARG A 198 -4.06 26.58 9.74
CA ARG A 198 -3.23 26.36 10.95
C ARG A 198 -2.72 27.68 11.54
N ARG A 199 -2.25 28.63 10.72
CA ARG A 199 -1.84 29.98 11.18
C ARG A 199 -2.99 30.79 11.79
N ARG A 200 -4.22 30.59 11.31
CA ARG A 200 -5.45 31.20 11.87
C ARG A 200 -5.93 30.51 13.16
N GLY A 201 -5.24 29.50 13.67
CA GLY A 201 -5.62 28.77 14.88
C GLY A 201 -6.90 27.93 14.72
N ARG A 202 -7.21 27.50 13.50
CA ARG A 202 -8.34 26.59 13.23
C ARG A 202 -7.94 25.15 13.53
N THR A 203 -8.87 24.35 14.01
CA THR A 203 -8.62 22.93 14.33
C THR A 203 -8.66 22.12 13.05
N VAL A 204 -7.72 21.19 12.86
CA VAL A 204 -7.68 20.37 11.63
C VAL A 204 -7.46 18.89 11.96
N LEU A 205 -8.29 18.01 11.39
CA LEU A 205 -8.05 16.58 11.35
C LEU A 205 -7.58 16.20 9.94
N LEU A 206 -6.32 15.80 9.80
CA LEU A 206 -5.73 15.38 8.53
C LEU A 206 -5.66 13.86 8.44
N VAL A 207 -6.50 13.26 7.59
CA VAL A 207 -6.42 11.83 7.26
C VAL A 207 -5.63 11.68 5.97
N THR A 208 -4.53 10.95 6.01
CA THR A 208 -3.67 10.79 4.84
C THR A 208 -2.80 9.53 4.91
N HIS A 209 -2.41 9.02 3.75
CA HIS A 209 -1.34 8.05 3.58
C HIS A 209 0.04 8.70 3.30
N ALA A 210 0.09 10.00 3.02
CA ALA A 210 1.34 10.75 2.86
C ALA A 210 1.92 11.11 4.24
N LEU A 211 2.78 10.23 4.75
CA LEU A 211 3.35 10.32 6.10
C LEU A 211 4.26 11.56 6.29
N ASP A 212 4.84 12.09 5.21
CA ASP A 212 5.61 13.32 5.22
C ASP A 212 4.73 14.55 5.56
N LEU A 213 3.49 14.62 5.06
CA LEU A 213 2.55 15.67 5.43
C LEU A 213 2.24 15.63 6.93
N VAL A 214 2.07 14.44 7.51
CA VAL A 214 1.81 14.25 8.94
C VAL A 214 2.98 14.78 9.79
N THR A 215 4.22 14.48 9.40
CA THR A 215 5.41 14.97 10.14
C THR A 215 5.72 16.46 9.94
N ARG A 216 5.18 17.10 8.90
CA ARG A 216 5.39 18.52 8.58
C ARG A 216 4.30 19.43 9.14
N PHE A 217 3.04 18.99 9.06
CA PHE A 217 1.87 19.85 9.28
C PHE A 217 1.07 19.54 10.54
N CYS A 218 1.18 18.33 11.10
CA CYS A 218 0.45 17.97 12.31
C CYS A 218 1.26 18.28 13.58
N ASP A 219 0.54 18.67 14.64
CA ASP A 219 1.10 18.89 15.98
C ASP A 219 1.13 17.57 16.78
N ARG A 220 0.13 16.72 16.55
CA ARG A 220 0.01 15.35 17.06
C ARG A 220 -0.43 14.39 15.96
N ALA A 221 -0.17 13.10 16.15
CA ALA A 221 -0.71 12.04 15.29
C ALA A 221 -1.38 10.93 16.10
N LEU A 222 -2.32 10.24 15.46
CA LEU A 222 -3.02 9.06 15.94
C LEU A 222 -2.95 7.98 14.86
N TRP A 223 -2.47 6.79 15.24
CA TRP A 223 -2.51 5.60 14.41
C TRP A 223 -3.70 4.74 14.80
N LEU A 224 -4.62 4.57 13.84
CA LEU A 224 -5.76 3.69 13.92
C LEU A 224 -5.44 2.35 13.24
N ASP A 225 -5.69 1.25 13.94
CA ASP A 225 -5.44 -0.12 13.46
C ASP A 225 -6.61 -1.02 13.82
N ALA A 226 -7.12 -1.79 12.84
CA ALA A 226 -8.29 -2.65 12.98
C ALA A 226 -9.47 -2.03 13.80
N GLY A 227 -9.75 -0.74 13.61
CA GLY A 227 -10.81 0.01 14.30
C GLY A 227 -10.48 0.47 15.72
N GLY A 228 -9.29 0.18 16.26
CA GLY A 228 -8.81 0.64 17.57
C GLY A 228 -7.69 1.68 17.46
N VAL A 229 -7.51 2.50 18.51
CA VAL A 229 -6.34 3.40 18.61
C VAL A 229 -5.14 2.57 19.06
N ARG A 230 -4.06 2.54 18.26
CA ARG A 230 -2.88 1.74 18.55
C ARG A 230 -1.74 2.54 19.17
N VAL A 231 -1.44 3.72 18.63
CA VAL A 231 -0.48 4.69 19.19
C VAL A 231 -0.98 6.10 18.91
N GLN A 232 -0.75 7.04 19.82
CA GLN A 232 -0.96 8.47 19.59
C GLN A 232 0.11 9.30 20.30
N GLY A 233 0.42 10.49 19.79
CA GLY A 233 1.43 11.39 20.36
C GLY A 233 2.19 12.18 19.31
N ASP A 234 3.50 12.29 19.48
CA ASP A 234 4.41 12.96 18.53
C ASP A 234 4.29 12.36 17.10
N PRO A 235 4.13 13.19 16.05
CA PRO A 235 3.96 12.71 14.68
C PRO A 235 5.06 11.79 14.18
N ARG A 236 6.34 12.08 14.48
CA ARG A 236 7.47 11.29 13.98
C ARG A 236 7.47 9.91 14.63
N ARG A 237 7.33 9.84 15.96
CA ARG A 237 7.26 8.57 16.70
C ARG A 237 6.09 7.69 16.26
N VAL A 238 4.93 8.28 15.97
CA VAL A 238 3.74 7.54 15.51
C VAL A 238 3.95 7.01 14.08
N VAL A 239 4.55 7.81 13.19
CA VAL A 239 4.92 7.41 11.82
C VAL A 239 5.98 6.30 11.83
N ASP A 240 7.03 6.41 12.64
CA ASP A 240 8.08 5.39 12.75
C ASP A 240 7.50 4.06 13.27
N ALA A 241 6.63 4.10 14.28
CA ALA A 241 5.95 2.91 14.81
C ALA A 241 5.02 2.25 13.78
N TYR A 242 4.32 3.04 12.97
CA TYR A 242 3.50 2.56 11.87
C TYR A 242 4.34 1.88 10.79
N LEU A 243 5.44 2.51 10.34
CA LEU A 243 6.33 1.96 9.33
C LEU A 243 6.97 0.63 9.78
N GLN A 244 7.41 0.55 11.04
CA GLN A 244 7.94 -0.70 11.61
C GLN A 244 6.91 -1.84 11.66
N ASP A 245 5.63 -1.54 11.89
CA ASP A 245 4.56 -2.54 11.88
C ASP A 245 4.16 -2.95 10.46
N VAL A 246 4.18 -2.03 9.51
CA VAL A 246 4.01 -2.34 8.08
C VAL A 246 5.12 -3.30 7.64
N ALA A 247 6.39 -2.95 7.87
CA ALA A 247 7.53 -3.81 7.55
C ALA A 247 7.41 -5.21 8.18
N LYS A 248 7.18 -5.31 9.50
CA LYS A 248 7.00 -6.60 10.19
C LYS A 248 5.84 -7.45 9.65
N ALA A 249 4.75 -6.81 9.22
CA ALA A 249 3.61 -7.52 8.65
C ALA A 249 3.87 -7.94 7.19
N GLU A 250 4.66 -7.17 6.43
CA GLU A 250 5.13 -7.54 5.11
C GLU A 250 6.14 -8.70 5.20
N ASP A 251 7.13 -8.64 6.09
CA ASP A 251 8.03 -9.75 6.42
C ASP A 251 7.25 -11.02 6.77
N ALA A 252 6.28 -10.92 7.69
CA ALA A 252 5.46 -12.06 8.09
C ALA A 252 4.49 -12.57 7.01
N ALA A 253 4.18 -11.76 5.98
CA ALA A 253 3.39 -12.18 4.83
C ALA A 253 4.27 -12.88 3.78
N LEU A 254 5.46 -12.32 3.49
CA LEU A 254 6.44 -12.88 2.58
C LEU A 254 7.03 -14.19 3.10
N ALA A 255 7.33 -14.30 4.40
CA ALA A 255 7.75 -15.55 5.04
C ALA A 255 6.70 -16.67 4.95
N ARG A 256 5.42 -16.36 4.70
CA ARG A 256 4.32 -17.33 4.52
C ARG A 256 4.02 -17.66 3.06
N GLU A 257 4.66 -16.97 2.10
CA GLU A 257 4.49 -17.22 0.67
C GLU A 257 5.08 -18.59 0.24
N PRO A 258 6.32 -18.98 0.66
CA PRO A 258 6.91 -20.28 0.33
C PRO A 258 6.08 -21.47 0.78
N ASP A 259 5.54 -21.45 2.01
CA ASP A 259 4.72 -22.53 2.56
C ASP A 259 3.42 -22.75 1.78
N ARG A 260 2.83 -21.67 1.21
CA ARG A 260 1.63 -21.78 0.38
C ARG A 260 1.90 -22.41 -0.98
N LEU A 261 3.09 -22.18 -1.58
CA LEU A 261 3.51 -22.89 -2.80
C LEU A 261 3.87 -24.36 -2.49
N ARG A 262 4.54 -24.63 -1.37
CA ARG A 262 4.83 -26.00 -0.91
C ARG A 262 3.55 -26.81 -0.66
N ALA A 263 2.53 -26.20 -0.05
CA ALA A 263 1.23 -26.85 0.17
C ALA A 263 0.47 -27.14 -1.14
N ARG A 264 0.51 -26.24 -2.12
CA ARG A 264 -0.15 -26.43 -3.44
C ARG A 264 0.50 -27.52 -4.27
N SER A 265 1.83 -27.59 -4.29
CA SER A 265 2.58 -28.63 -5.02
C SER A 265 2.42 -30.02 -4.37
N ALA A 266 2.37 -30.10 -3.04
CA ALA A 266 2.11 -31.35 -2.32
C ALA A 266 0.74 -31.99 -2.63
N LEU A 267 -0.30 -31.17 -2.83
CA LEU A 267 -1.66 -31.63 -3.16
C LEU A 267 -1.82 -32.21 -4.57
N ARG A 268 -0.79 -32.15 -5.42
CA ARG A 268 -0.86 -32.53 -6.84
C ARG A 268 -0.18 -33.86 -7.18
N ARG A 269 0.20 -34.67 -6.18
CA ARG A 269 0.62 -36.07 -6.37
C ARG A 269 -0.58 -36.98 -6.70
N VAL A 270 -1.09 -36.89 -7.93
CA VAL A 270 -2.00 -37.89 -8.51
C VAL A 270 -1.18 -38.81 -9.41
N SER A 271 -1.25 -40.12 -9.14
CA SER A 271 -0.44 -41.16 -9.78
C SER A 271 -0.63 -41.24 -11.29
N PRO A 272 0.42 -41.56 -12.08
CA PRO A 272 0.29 -41.74 -13.52
C PRO A 272 -0.55 -42.99 -13.83
N ARG A 273 -1.55 -42.84 -14.69
CA ARG A 273 -2.27 -43.95 -15.34
C ARG A 273 -1.57 -44.26 -16.67
N PRO A 274 -1.35 -45.53 -17.04
CA PRO A 274 -0.71 -45.85 -18.31
C PRO A 274 -1.63 -45.53 -19.49
N LEU A 275 -1.08 -44.95 -20.54
CA LEU A 275 -1.75 -44.73 -21.83
C LEU A 275 -1.40 -45.88 -22.78
N ALA A 276 -2.43 -46.44 -23.42
CA ALA A 276 -2.30 -47.47 -24.44
C ALA A 276 -2.09 -46.86 -25.85
N GLU A 277 -1.77 -47.73 -26.80
CA GLU A 277 -1.10 -47.44 -28.08
C GLU A 277 -2.03 -46.93 -29.21
N ALA A 278 -1.49 -46.06 -30.07
CA ALA A 278 -1.61 -46.02 -31.54
C ALA A 278 -0.65 -44.91 -32.06
N ASP A 279 0.41 -45.17 -32.83
CA ASP A 279 0.49 -45.59 -34.26
C ASP A 279 0.10 -44.44 -35.24
N THR A 280 0.84 -44.04 -36.29
CA THR A 280 2.13 -44.47 -36.89
C THR A 280 2.80 -43.27 -37.61
N ALA A 281 4.14 -43.11 -37.59
CA ALA A 281 4.99 -42.57 -38.69
C ALA A 281 6.47 -42.37 -38.26
N ARG A 282 7.43 -42.68 -39.14
CA ARG A 282 8.85 -42.27 -39.09
C ARG A 282 9.19 -41.64 -40.46
N PRO A 283 9.93 -40.52 -40.52
CA PRO A 283 11.41 -40.52 -40.48
C PRO A 283 11.98 -39.40 -39.57
N THR A 284 13.26 -39.32 -39.17
CA THR A 284 14.45 -40.20 -39.30
C THR A 284 15.36 -40.01 -38.06
N ARG A 285 16.62 -40.50 -38.04
CA ARG A 285 17.66 -40.05 -37.09
C ARG A 285 18.43 -38.87 -37.68
N ASP A 286 18.57 -37.77 -36.93
CA ASP A 286 19.88 -37.41 -36.39
C ASP A 286 19.83 -36.37 -35.26
N GLN A 287 20.77 -36.56 -34.31
CA GLN A 287 21.21 -35.66 -33.23
C GLN A 287 20.26 -35.35 -32.05
N VAL A 288 20.90 -35.19 -30.89
CA VAL A 288 20.30 -35.19 -29.55
C VAL A 288 20.08 -33.75 -29.09
N SER A 289 18.84 -33.43 -28.71
CA SER A 289 18.49 -32.19 -28.01
C SER A 289 17.52 -32.51 -26.86
N ASP A 290 18.06 -32.83 -25.67
CA ASP A 290 17.29 -32.93 -24.43
C ASP A 290 17.00 -31.52 -23.84
N GLU A 291 16.60 -30.58 -24.71
CA GLU A 291 15.92 -29.36 -24.28
C GLU A 291 14.41 -29.64 -24.25
N PRO A 292 13.73 -29.48 -23.10
CA PRO A 292 12.29 -29.64 -23.03
C PRO A 292 11.61 -28.62 -23.95
N PRO A 293 10.68 -29.04 -24.83
CA PRO A 293 9.91 -28.09 -25.60
C PRO A 293 9.10 -27.22 -24.64
N ASP A 294 9.18 -25.90 -24.85
CA ASP A 294 8.41 -24.86 -24.15
C ASP A 294 8.94 -24.45 -22.74
N MET A 295 10.11 -23.78 -22.72
CA MET A 295 10.73 -23.12 -21.52
C MET A 295 9.78 -22.22 -20.69
N TYR A 296 8.63 -21.84 -21.23
CA TYR A 296 7.64 -20.96 -20.58
C TYR A 296 6.50 -21.71 -19.88
N ARG A 297 6.47 -23.05 -19.92
CA ARG A 297 5.36 -23.86 -19.36
C ARG A 297 5.69 -24.73 -18.15
N ALA A 298 6.87 -24.57 -17.54
CA ALA A 298 7.16 -25.17 -16.25
C ALA A 298 6.16 -24.65 -15.19
N ALA A 299 5.31 -25.55 -14.67
CA ALA A 299 4.34 -25.18 -13.66
C ALA A 299 5.04 -24.70 -12.37
N GLU A 300 4.67 -23.52 -11.90
CA GLU A 300 5.07 -22.98 -10.58
C GLU A 300 6.57 -22.62 -10.44
N GLY A 301 7.24 -22.24 -11.53
CA GLY A 301 8.52 -21.48 -11.49
C GLY A 301 9.74 -22.23 -10.94
N ARG A 302 9.66 -23.55 -10.76
CA ARG A 302 10.76 -24.40 -10.27
C ARG A 302 11.02 -25.57 -11.22
N TRP A 303 12.26 -25.84 -11.63
CA TRP A 303 12.59 -26.97 -12.52
C TRP A 303 14.00 -27.54 -12.25
N GLY A 304 14.35 -28.66 -12.89
CA GLY A 304 15.65 -29.34 -12.75
C GLY A 304 15.55 -30.81 -12.34
N SER A 305 16.66 -31.54 -12.43
CA SER A 305 16.71 -33.00 -12.22
C SER A 305 16.53 -33.49 -10.77
N ARG A 306 16.66 -32.60 -9.77
CA ARG A 306 16.63 -32.91 -8.33
C ARG A 306 17.78 -33.76 -7.78
N GLU A 307 18.86 -33.98 -8.55
CA GLU A 307 20.04 -34.71 -8.05
C GLU A 307 20.75 -33.93 -6.93
N VAL A 308 20.75 -32.60 -7.05
CA VAL A 308 21.01 -31.63 -5.97
C VAL A 308 19.73 -30.79 -5.83
N GLU A 309 19.13 -30.73 -4.64
CA GLU A 309 17.92 -29.95 -4.37
C GLU A 309 18.21 -28.78 -3.41
N ILE A 310 17.66 -27.60 -3.71
CA ILE A 310 17.63 -26.45 -2.79
C ILE A 310 16.44 -26.62 -1.83
N ILE A 311 16.71 -27.12 -0.63
CA ILE A 311 15.70 -27.47 0.39
C ILE A 311 15.27 -26.26 1.25
N GLY A 312 16.05 -25.19 1.29
CA GLY A 312 15.75 -23.97 2.03
C GLY A 312 16.44 -22.75 1.43
N VAL A 313 15.81 -21.59 1.54
CA VAL A 313 16.34 -20.29 1.09
C VAL A 313 15.98 -19.25 2.14
N ASP A 314 16.98 -18.75 2.85
CA ASP A 314 16.83 -17.71 3.86
C ASP A 314 17.52 -16.42 3.39
N LEU A 315 16.84 -15.28 3.58
CA LEU A 315 17.41 -13.95 3.38
C LEU A 315 17.70 -13.35 4.75
N VAL A 316 18.93 -12.90 4.97
CA VAL A 316 19.45 -12.63 6.33
C VAL A 316 19.99 -11.20 6.44
N ASP A 317 19.62 -10.53 7.53
CA ASP A 317 20.02 -9.16 7.86
C ASP A 317 21.38 -9.06 8.56
N ARG A 318 21.82 -7.81 8.83
CA ARG A 318 23.05 -7.49 9.57
C ARG A 318 23.14 -8.10 10.98
N ASP A 319 22.01 -8.43 11.61
CA ASP A 319 21.92 -9.01 12.95
C ASP A 319 21.87 -10.56 12.89
N GLY A 320 21.95 -11.15 11.68
CA GLY A 320 21.89 -12.59 11.46
C GLY A 320 20.47 -13.17 11.49
N ARG A 321 19.42 -12.34 11.41
CA ARG A 321 18.01 -12.76 11.43
C ARG A 321 17.43 -12.87 10.03
N THR A 322 16.50 -13.81 9.82
CA THR A 322 15.75 -13.92 8.57
C THR A 322 14.82 -12.71 8.39
N ALA A 323 14.93 -12.02 7.26
CA ALA A 323 14.17 -10.82 6.90
C ALA A 323 13.87 -10.78 5.39
N HIS A 324 12.77 -10.15 4.98
CA HIS A 324 12.42 -9.95 3.57
C HIS A 324 12.37 -8.48 3.16
N VAL A 325 12.33 -7.55 4.14
CA VAL A 325 12.42 -6.10 3.96
C VAL A 325 13.79 -5.58 4.40
N PHE A 326 14.47 -4.83 3.52
CA PHE A 326 15.80 -4.24 3.77
C PHE A 326 15.80 -2.75 3.40
N ALA A 327 16.69 -1.93 3.98
CA ALA A 327 16.90 -0.57 3.51
C ALA A 327 17.94 -0.53 2.38
N SER A 328 17.83 0.44 1.48
CA SER A 328 18.85 0.71 0.47
C SER A 328 20.21 0.97 1.14
N GLY A 329 21.22 0.18 0.76
CA GLY A 329 22.56 0.19 1.34
C GLY A 329 22.77 -0.74 2.55
N ASP A 330 21.76 -1.46 3.04
CA ASP A 330 21.96 -2.53 4.04
C ASP A 330 22.69 -3.74 3.45
N PRO A 331 23.45 -4.50 4.26
CA PRO A 331 23.97 -5.81 3.84
C PRO A 331 22.84 -6.85 3.79
N VAL A 332 22.95 -7.79 2.87
CA VAL A 332 22.01 -8.92 2.72
C VAL A 332 22.79 -10.21 2.45
N GLU A 333 22.50 -11.26 3.22
CA GLU A 333 23.05 -12.60 2.96
C GLU A 333 21.94 -13.56 2.52
N ILE A 334 22.14 -14.20 1.36
CA ILE A 334 21.26 -15.23 0.82
C ILE A 334 21.85 -16.60 1.17
N ARG A 335 21.16 -17.37 2.00
CA ARG A 335 21.58 -18.72 2.41
C ARG A 335 20.76 -19.76 1.65
N LEU A 336 21.43 -20.64 0.92
CA LEU A 336 20.84 -21.79 0.25
C LEU A 336 21.17 -23.05 1.04
N GLN A 337 20.16 -23.66 1.64
CA GLN A 337 20.28 -25.01 2.23
C GLN A 337 20.08 -26.02 1.10
N VAL A 338 21.04 -26.91 0.91
CA VAL A 338 21.11 -27.80 -0.26
C VAL A 338 21.32 -29.25 0.15
N HIS A 339 20.74 -30.19 -0.60
CA HIS A 339 20.87 -31.62 -0.33
C HIS A 339 21.14 -32.42 -1.61
N ALA A 340 22.09 -33.37 -1.54
CA ALA A 340 22.38 -34.32 -2.61
C ALA A 340 22.37 -35.75 -2.05
N GLY A 341 21.46 -36.59 -2.56
CA GLY A 341 21.30 -37.98 -2.12
C GLY A 341 22.41 -38.93 -2.60
N ARG A 342 23.29 -38.45 -3.48
CA ARG A 342 24.51 -39.11 -3.97
C ARG A 342 25.63 -38.05 -4.10
N PRO A 343 26.91 -38.43 -4.11
CA PRO A 343 28.00 -37.51 -4.41
C PRO A 343 27.82 -36.86 -5.79
N VAL A 344 28.04 -35.55 -5.86
CA VAL A 344 28.03 -34.75 -7.09
C VAL A 344 29.23 -33.81 -7.07
N ASP A 345 30.05 -33.82 -8.13
CA ASP A 345 31.33 -33.08 -8.22
C ASP A 345 31.37 -31.96 -9.28
N ASP A 346 30.29 -31.82 -10.06
CA ASP A 346 30.06 -30.78 -11.07
C ASP A 346 28.91 -29.91 -10.60
N LEU A 347 29.21 -28.80 -9.91
CA LEU A 347 28.18 -27.98 -9.28
C LEU A 347 28.55 -26.48 -9.27
N VAL A 348 27.58 -25.67 -9.67
CA VAL A 348 27.59 -24.22 -9.73
C VAL A 348 26.32 -23.69 -9.07
N PHE A 349 26.46 -22.66 -8.22
CA PHE A 349 25.34 -21.99 -7.58
C PHE A 349 25.13 -20.60 -8.17
N GLY A 350 23.90 -20.28 -8.58
CA GLY A 350 23.52 -19.01 -9.20
C GLY A 350 22.53 -18.21 -8.35
N VAL A 351 22.65 -16.88 -8.43
CA VAL A 351 21.75 -15.90 -7.83
C VAL A 351 21.43 -14.81 -8.87
N GLY A 352 20.16 -14.51 -9.07
CA GLY A 352 19.68 -13.39 -9.88
C GLY A 352 18.71 -12.51 -9.08
N ILE A 353 18.72 -11.21 -9.35
CA ILE A 353 17.83 -10.20 -8.76
C ILE A 353 17.10 -9.50 -9.90
N PHE A 354 15.78 -9.48 -9.84
CA PHE A 354 14.90 -8.91 -10.86
C PHE A 354 13.94 -7.90 -10.22
N ASN A 355 13.55 -6.84 -10.94
CA ASN A 355 12.50 -5.92 -10.48
C ASN A 355 11.09 -6.49 -10.73
N ALA A 356 10.05 -5.75 -10.34
CA ALA A 356 8.65 -6.15 -10.53
C ALA A 356 8.26 -6.33 -12.01
N GLU A 357 8.92 -5.61 -12.91
CA GLU A 357 8.75 -5.68 -14.36
C GLU A 357 9.51 -6.85 -15.02
N GLY A 358 10.30 -7.62 -14.24
CA GLY A 358 11.08 -8.76 -14.73
C GLY A 358 12.42 -8.39 -15.38
N VAL A 359 12.89 -7.15 -15.23
CA VAL A 359 14.23 -6.71 -15.66
C VAL A 359 15.27 -7.27 -14.71
N CYS A 360 16.28 -7.96 -15.23
CA CYS A 360 17.43 -8.41 -14.46
C CYS A 360 18.23 -7.18 -13.97
N CYS A 361 18.24 -6.96 -12.66
CA CYS A 361 18.96 -5.88 -12.00
C CYS A 361 20.42 -6.27 -11.74
N TYR A 362 20.64 -7.53 -11.37
CA TYR A 362 21.95 -8.11 -11.12
C TYR A 362 21.86 -9.64 -11.19
N GLY A 363 22.92 -10.32 -11.58
CA GLY A 363 23.00 -11.77 -11.46
C GLY A 363 24.43 -12.28 -11.62
N THR A 364 24.77 -13.29 -10.82
CA THR A 364 26.07 -13.98 -10.88
C THR A 364 25.89 -15.47 -10.54
N ASN A 365 26.96 -16.24 -10.68
CA ASN A 365 27.06 -17.58 -10.17
C ASN A 365 28.51 -17.89 -9.78
N THR A 366 28.71 -18.95 -9.00
CA THR A 366 30.04 -19.29 -8.49
C THR A 366 31.10 -19.49 -9.58
N ALA A 367 30.72 -19.88 -10.80
CA ALA A 367 31.65 -20.02 -11.93
C ALA A 367 32.00 -18.67 -12.59
N ILE A 368 31.05 -17.72 -12.66
CA ILE A 368 31.30 -16.32 -13.07
C ILE A 368 32.27 -15.67 -12.08
N ASP A 369 32.10 -15.91 -10.78
CA ASP A 369 32.99 -15.43 -9.71
C ASP A 369 34.29 -16.26 -9.59
N GLY A 370 34.57 -17.15 -10.54
CA GLY A 370 35.87 -17.83 -10.71
C GLY A 370 36.06 -19.17 -9.98
N ALA A 371 35.05 -19.69 -9.29
CA ALA A 371 35.11 -21.04 -8.71
C ALA A 371 35.01 -22.12 -9.80
N ARG A 372 35.95 -23.07 -9.79
CA ARG A 372 36.03 -24.11 -10.84
C ARG A 372 34.88 -25.12 -10.77
N SER A 373 34.59 -25.65 -9.59
CA SER A 373 33.42 -26.49 -9.30
C SER A 373 33.27 -26.61 -7.79
N ALA A 374 32.05 -26.83 -7.31
CA ALA A 374 31.79 -27.35 -5.97
C ALA A 374 31.52 -28.85 -6.03
N SER A 375 31.66 -29.54 -4.89
CA SER A 375 31.12 -30.89 -4.71
C SER A 375 30.27 -30.98 -3.45
N ILE A 376 29.33 -31.92 -3.43
CA ILE A 376 28.41 -32.14 -2.31
C ILE A 376 28.02 -33.60 -2.17
N GLN A 377 27.87 -34.04 -0.92
CA GLN A 377 27.22 -35.29 -0.54
C GLN A 377 26.44 -35.04 0.75
N GLY A 378 25.19 -35.48 0.83
CA GLY A 378 24.33 -35.17 1.97
C GLY A 378 23.87 -33.71 1.94
N THR A 379 23.79 -33.06 3.11
CA THR A 379 23.26 -31.70 3.26
C THR A 379 24.39 -30.69 3.49
N GLY A 380 24.30 -29.53 2.83
CA GLY A 380 25.22 -28.40 2.99
C GLY A 380 24.50 -27.05 2.97
N GLU A 381 25.27 -25.98 3.18
CA GLU A 381 24.80 -24.59 3.10
C GLU A 381 25.73 -23.78 2.20
N VAL A 382 25.15 -22.96 1.32
CA VAL A 382 25.86 -21.99 0.47
C VAL A 382 25.42 -20.60 0.89
N ARG A 383 26.35 -19.65 0.99
CA ARG A 383 26.06 -18.26 1.36
C ARG A 383 26.52 -17.32 0.25
N PHE A 384 25.63 -16.44 -0.17
CA PHE A 384 25.93 -15.34 -1.09
C PHE A 384 25.67 -14.02 -0.38
N SER A 385 26.72 -13.28 -0.07
CA SER A 385 26.67 -12.10 0.81
C SER A 385 26.91 -10.82 0.02
N ILE A 386 25.92 -9.94 0.02
CA ILE A 386 25.96 -8.59 -0.57
C ILE A 386 26.29 -7.61 0.57
N GLU A 387 27.47 -7.00 0.57
CA GLU A 387 27.87 -6.06 1.63
C GLU A 387 27.00 -4.80 1.69
N ARG A 388 26.47 -4.37 0.53
CA ARG A 388 25.59 -3.20 0.38
C ARG A 388 24.58 -3.41 -0.74
N LEU A 389 23.30 -3.50 -0.40
CA LEU A 389 22.21 -3.58 -1.36
C LEU A 389 21.85 -2.17 -1.87
N ASP A 390 22.67 -1.63 -2.75
CA ASP A 390 22.51 -0.31 -3.38
C ASP A 390 21.40 -0.30 -4.47
N LEU A 391 20.22 -0.89 -4.18
CA LEU A 391 19.01 -0.81 -5.01
C LEU A 391 18.10 0.34 -4.54
N VAL A 392 17.28 0.89 -5.43
CA VAL A 392 16.27 1.90 -5.05
C VAL A 392 15.07 1.27 -4.35
N GLU A 393 14.13 2.09 -3.85
CA GLU A 393 12.89 1.58 -3.27
C GLU A 393 12.09 0.77 -4.32
N GLY A 394 11.77 -0.48 -4.01
CA GLY A 394 11.14 -1.38 -4.97
C GLY A 394 10.74 -2.74 -4.39
N SER A 395 10.01 -3.51 -5.18
CA SER A 395 9.80 -4.93 -4.93
C SER A 395 10.62 -5.70 -5.95
N TYR A 396 11.48 -6.58 -5.46
CA TYR A 396 12.40 -7.36 -6.27
C TYR A 396 12.15 -8.86 -6.03
N LYS A 397 12.49 -9.64 -7.04
CA LYS A 397 12.34 -11.09 -7.07
C LYS A 397 13.71 -11.72 -7.24
N LEU A 398 13.92 -12.85 -6.58
CA LEU A 398 15.17 -13.59 -6.66
C LEU A 398 15.00 -14.87 -7.46
N ASP A 399 15.96 -15.10 -8.35
CA ASP A 399 16.24 -16.41 -8.92
C ASP A 399 17.39 -17.03 -8.12
N VAL A 400 17.27 -18.31 -7.77
CA VAL A 400 18.38 -19.07 -7.15
C VAL A 400 18.47 -20.44 -7.79
N ALA A 401 19.69 -20.92 -8.03
CA ALA A 401 19.92 -22.12 -8.82
C ALA A 401 21.09 -22.98 -8.32
N ALA A 402 20.96 -24.28 -8.49
CA ALA A 402 22.01 -25.28 -8.45
C ALA A 402 22.05 -25.94 -9.83
N HIS A 403 23.18 -25.86 -10.53
CA HIS A 403 23.32 -26.37 -11.90
C HIS A 403 24.73 -26.91 -12.20
N ARG A 404 24.87 -27.64 -13.30
CA ARG A 404 26.14 -28.10 -13.86
C ARG A 404 26.88 -26.96 -14.54
N GLN A 405 28.20 -27.08 -14.75
CA GLN A 405 28.98 -26.11 -15.52
C GLN A 405 28.44 -25.85 -16.92
N ASN A 406 27.83 -26.86 -17.56
CA ASN A 406 27.21 -26.74 -18.88
C ASN A 406 25.82 -26.05 -18.87
N GLY A 407 25.37 -25.55 -17.72
CA GLY A 407 24.08 -24.86 -17.55
C GLY A 407 22.88 -25.77 -17.24
N ALA A 408 23.03 -27.10 -17.29
CA ALA A 408 21.92 -28.01 -16.99
C ALA A 408 21.53 -27.95 -15.50
N ALA A 409 20.28 -27.58 -15.23
CA ALA A 409 19.79 -27.32 -13.88
C ALA A 409 19.53 -28.62 -13.08
N TYR A 410 20.12 -28.70 -11.88
CA TYR A 410 19.70 -29.65 -10.84
C TYR A 410 18.43 -29.15 -10.14
N ASP A 411 18.43 -27.89 -9.75
CA ASP A 411 17.28 -27.20 -9.17
C ASP A 411 17.38 -25.70 -9.43
N TYR A 412 16.39 -25.15 -10.13
CA TYR A 412 16.28 -23.73 -10.42
C TYR A 412 14.97 -23.22 -9.84
N HIS A 413 15.02 -22.12 -9.09
CA HIS A 413 13.89 -21.38 -8.57
C HIS A 413 13.84 -20.02 -9.27
N ARG A 414 12.79 -19.73 -10.04
CA ARG A 414 12.62 -18.47 -10.77
C ARG A 414 11.53 -17.59 -10.16
N LEU A 415 11.91 -16.39 -9.73
CA LEU A 415 11.06 -15.36 -9.13
C LEU A 415 10.24 -15.84 -7.90
N LEU A 416 10.68 -16.91 -7.25
CA LEU A 416 9.96 -17.58 -6.16
C LEU A 416 10.17 -16.91 -4.80
N HIS A 417 11.23 -16.13 -4.64
CA HIS A 417 11.53 -15.41 -3.40
C HIS A 417 11.41 -13.90 -3.64
N THR A 418 10.86 -13.18 -2.67
CA THR A 418 10.66 -11.74 -2.75
C THR A 418 11.58 -11.02 -1.77
N ILE A 419 12.20 -9.93 -2.21
CA ILE A 419 12.91 -8.98 -1.37
C ILE A 419 12.34 -7.58 -1.61
N ARG A 420 11.97 -6.88 -0.54
CA ARG A 420 11.44 -5.51 -0.57
C ARG A 420 12.56 -4.57 -0.15
N VAL A 421 12.89 -3.60 -1.00
CA VAL A 421 13.86 -2.54 -0.66
C VAL A 421 13.09 -1.28 -0.31
N THR A 422 13.46 -0.67 0.81
CA THR A 422 12.92 0.59 1.32
C THR A 422 13.96 1.70 1.26
N SER A 423 13.55 2.94 1.03
CA SER A 423 14.44 4.10 1.10
C SER A 423 13.78 5.24 1.88
N ARG A 424 14.61 6.12 2.45
CA ARG A 424 14.16 7.42 2.99
C ARG A 424 14.13 8.51 1.91
N LEU A 425 14.65 8.20 0.73
CA LEU A 425 14.80 9.11 -0.41
C LEU A 425 13.99 8.59 -1.60
N LYS A 426 13.26 9.48 -2.27
CA LYS A 426 12.53 9.17 -3.51
C LYS A 426 13.47 9.34 -4.71
N GLU A 427 14.33 8.35 -4.92
CA GLU A 427 15.26 8.29 -6.05
C GLU A 427 14.63 7.53 -7.23
N ALA A 428 14.96 7.93 -8.46
CA ALA A 428 14.44 7.29 -9.68
C ALA A 428 15.47 6.31 -10.27
N GLY A 429 15.00 5.16 -10.78
CA GLY A 429 15.85 4.17 -11.46
C GLY A 429 15.66 2.75 -10.90
N ILE A 430 16.77 2.01 -10.81
CA ILE A 430 16.84 0.64 -10.26
C ILE A 430 18.02 0.52 -9.28
N PHE A 431 19.15 1.13 -9.63
CA PHE A 431 20.41 1.12 -8.87
C PHE A 431 20.72 2.51 -8.30
N ARG A 432 21.29 2.54 -7.09
CA ARG A 432 21.65 3.73 -6.32
C ARG A 432 23.18 3.82 -6.16
N PRO A 433 23.93 4.32 -7.16
CA PRO A 433 25.38 4.41 -7.06
C PRO A 433 25.82 5.26 -5.86
N PRO A 434 26.92 4.90 -5.17
CA PRO A 434 27.60 5.81 -4.25
C PRO A 434 27.98 7.12 -4.97
N HIS A 435 27.42 8.24 -4.50
CA HIS A 435 27.59 9.54 -5.15
C HIS A 435 27.70 10.68 -4.12
N ARG A 436 28.22 11.82 -4.58
CA ARG A 436 28.34 13.05 -3.79
C ARG A 436 28.08 14.25 -4.69
N TRP A 437 27.30 15.20 -4.20
CA TRP A 437 27.18 16.52 -4.81
C TRP A 437 28.32 17.43 -4.33
N SER A 438 28.99 18.10 -5.25
CA SER A 438 29.94 19.17 -4.98
C SER A 438 29.52 20.43 -5.74
N VAL A 439 29.62 21.58 -5.08
CA VAL A 439 29.24 22.88 -5.66
C VAL A 439 30.35 23.91 -5.47
N SER A 440 30.42 24.87 -6.39
CA SER A 440 31.43 25.92 -6.41
C SER A 440 30.84 27.24 -6.92
N GLY A 441 31.52 28.36 -6.65
CA GLY A 441 31.04 29.69 -7.01
C GLY A 441 29.85 30.14 -6.17
N GLY A 442 28.87 30.79 -6.81
CA GLY A 442 27.68 31.35 -6.14
C GLY A 442 26.59 30.35 -5.77
N VAL A 443 26.76 29.05 -6.08
CA VAL A 443 25.74 28.02 -5.84
C VAL A 443 25.76 27.58 -4.37
N ARG A 444 24.61 27.66 -3.70
CA ARG A 444 24.40 27.14 -2.34
C ARG A 444 23.33 26.05 -2.38
N LEU A 445 23.59 24.92 -1.71
CA LEU A 445 22.62 23.85 -1.49
C LEU A 445 22.20 23.88 -0.03
N GLU A 446 20.93 24.19 0.22
CA GLU A 446 20.37 24.17 1.57
C GLU A 446 19.78 22.79 1.90
N GLY A 447 19.90 22.35 3.15
CA GLY A 447 19.25 21.12 3.64
C GLY A 447 19.97 19.79 3.38
N MET A 448 21.06 19.74 2.60
CA MET A 448 21.90 18.54 2.51
C MET A 448 22.78 18.38 3.75
N GLY A 449 22.33 17.57 4.72
CA GLY A 449 23.13 17.21 5.89
C GLY A 449 24.37 16.40 5.51
N SER A 450 25.52 16.74 6.11
CA SER A 450 26.78 16.03 5.92
C SER A 450 26.79 14.68 6.65
N GLY A 451 26.18 13.66 6.05
CA GLY A 451 26.36 12.26 6.42
C GLY A 451 27.58 11.66 5.71
N ALA A 452 28.56 11.22 6.48
CA ALA A 452 29.68 10.38 6.04
C ALA A 452 29.38 8.90 6.32
#